data_AF-A0A0S2JG37-F1
#
_entry.id   AF-A0A0S2JG37-F1
#
_cell.length_a   1.000
_cell.length_b   1.000
_cell.length_c   1.000
_cell.angle_alpha   90.00
_cell.angle_beta   90.00
_cell.angle_gamma   90.00
#
_symmetry.space_group_name_H-M   'P 1'
#
loop_
_entity.id
_entity.type
_entity.pdbx_description
1 polymer ?
#
loop_
_entity_poly.entity_id
_entity_poly.type
_entity_poly.pdbx_seq_one_letter_code
_entity_poly.pdbx_strand_id
1 'polypeptide(L)'
;MKYILSFLAMSASSFCFAADDSNFSLGLGTDHGGIGAKYSINSNDSKYYASLGVRVHSSDGGTGFGYGVGWDHKIGGNNHSLGLFAGAVSAQISHGKVALYHGLSGTYNYYFSGFNNSSFVIGGSIYSGVTSKNEYIFEESSSGVALKLAYQW
;
A
#
# COMPACT_ATOMS: atom_id res chain seq x y z
N MET A 1 10.76 -21.40 15.34
CA MET A 1 9.56 -21.01 14.55
C MET A 1 8.25 -20.99 15.35
N LYS A 2 8.06 -21.79 16.41
CA LYS A 2 6.79 -21.82 17.17
C LYS A 2 6.43 -20.50 17.90
N TYR A 3 7.42 -19.71 18.31
CA TYR A 3 7.20 -18.48 19.08
C TYR A 3 7.00 -17.21 18.24
N ILE A 4 7.34 -17.25 16.94
CA ILE A 4 7.17 -16.09 16.05
C ILE A 4 5.69 -15.88 15.75
N LEU A 5 4.93 -16.97 15.57
CA LEU A 5 3.48 -16.91 15.36
C LEU A 5 2.76 -16.38 16.62
N SER A 6 3.25 -16.75 17.81
CA SER A 6 2.72 -16.29 19.10
C SER A 6 2.98 -14.81 19.35
N PHE A 7 4.15 -14.30 18.96
CA PHE A 7 4.47 -12.88 19.08
C PHE A 7 3.65 -12.02 18.09
N LEU A 8 3.41 -12.53 16.88
CA LEU A 8 2.54 -11.87 15.88
C LEU A 8 1.06 -11.88 16.29
N ALA A 9 0.60 -12.93 16.99
CA ALA A 9 -0.75 -13.02 17.52
C ALA A 9 -0.97 -12.11 18.76
N MET A 10 0.07 -11.88 19.58
CA MET A 10 0.00 -10.98 20.74
C MET A 10 0.17 -9.50 20.39
N SER A 11 0.80 -9.16 19.26
CA SER A 11 0.85 -7.76 18.79
C SER A 11 -0.44 -7.32 18.11
N ALA A 12 -1.23 -8.27 17.59
CA ALA A 12 -2.53 -7.99 16.97
C ALA A 12 -3.63 -7.62 17.98
N SER A 13 -3.49 -7.99 19.26
CA SER A 13 -4.46 -7.64 20.31
C SER A 13 -4.34 -6.22 20.87
N SER A 14 -3.31 -5.47 20.45
CA SER A 14 -3.06 -4.09 20.94
C SER A 14 -3.50 -2.99 19.98
N PHE A 15 -4.19 -3.32 18.87
CA PHE A 15 -4.91 -2.33 18.07
C PHE A 15 -6.20 -1.93 18.81
N CYS A 16 -5.99 -1.29 19.96
CA CYS A 16 -7.00 -0.53 20.66
C CYS A 16 -7.51 0.51 19.66
N PHE A 17 -8.82 0.47 19.39
CA PHE A 17 -9.61 1.38 18.59
C PHE A 17 -8.90 2.72 18.33
N ALA A 18 -8.40 2.88 17.10
CA ALA A 18 -8.21 4.21 16.53
C ALA A 18 -9.53 4.97 16.72
N ALA A 19 -9.49 6.18 17.29
CA ALA A 19 -10.65 7.04 17.33
C ALA A 19 -11.16 7.29 15.89
N ASP A 20 -12.38 7.83 15.72
CA ASP A 20 -12.95 8.16 14.38
C ASP A 20 -12.02 9.04 13.50
N ASP A 21 -10.93 9.54 14.05
CA ASP A 21 -9.87 10.32 13.41
C ASP A 21 -8.77 9.48 12.73
N SER A 22 -8.79 8.15 12.80
CA SER A 22 -7.77 7.31 12.18
C SER A 22 -8.34 5.99 11.67
N ASN A 23 -7.58 5.32 10.81
CA ASN A 23 -7.94 4.02 10.23
C ASN A 23 -6.70 3.15 10.05
N PHE A 24 -6.85 1.86 10.29
CA PHE A 24 -5.84 0.87 9.93
C PHE A 24 -6.37 -0.01 8.81
N SER A 25 -5.51 -0.47 7.89
CA SER A 25 -5.95 -1.36 6.82
C SER A 25 -4.87 -2.34 6.44
N LEU A 26 -5.29 -3.54 6.05
CA LEU A 26 -4.46 -4.61 5.53
C LEU A 26 -5.00 -5.00 4.16
N GLY A 27 -4.10 -5.19 3.21
CA GLY A 27 -4.54 -5.54 1.86
C GLY A 27 -3.42 -5.68 0.86
N LEU A 28 -3.84 -5.93 -0.37
CA LEU A 28 -3.01 -5.87 -1.56
C LEU A 28 -3.31 -4.57 -2.32
N GLY A 29 -2.28 -3.86 -2.75
CA GLY A 29 -2.40 -2.63 -3.51
C GLY A 29 -1.09 -1.85 -3.58
N THR A 30 -0.96 -0.95 -4.54
CA THR A 30 0.18 -0.02 -4.63
C THR A 30 0.27 0.87 -3.40
N ASP A 31 -0.86 1.39 -2.92
CA ASP A 31 -0.99 2.20 -1.69
C ASP A 31 -0.78 1.39 -0.40
N HIS A 32 -0.60 0.07 -0.49
CA HIS A 32 -0.22 -0.83 0.61
C HIS A 32 1.21 -1.38 0.45
N GLY A 33 2.00 -0.88 -0.51
CA GLY A 33 3.37 -1.37 -0.75
C GLY A 33 3.43 -2.79 -1.34
N GLY A 34 2.34 -3.27 -1.96
CA GLY A 34 2.15 -4.67 -2.32
C GLY A 34 1.13 -5.31 -1.39
N ILE A 35 1.50 -6.41 -0.74
CA ILE A 35 0.74 -7.01 0.37
C ILE A 35 1.24 -6.36 1.66
N GLY A 36 0.41 -5.58 2.33
CA GLY A 36 0.90 -4.77 3.43
C GLY A 36 -0.17 -4.10 4.26
N ALA A 37 0.30 -3.15 5.07
CA ALA A 37 -0.49 -2.38 6.01
C ALA A 37 -0.46 -0.90 5.65
N LYS A 38 -1.56 -0.21 5.92
CA LYS A 38 -1.72 1.22 5.77
C LYS A 38 -2.37 1.81 7.00
N TYR A 39 -1.77 2.85 7.56
CA TYR A 39 -2.30 3.64 8.66
C TYR A 39 -2.66 5.04 8.16
N SER A 40 -3.88 5.48 8.45
CA SER A 40 -4.43 6.74 7.98
C SER A 40 -4.90 7.61 9.13
N ILE A 41 -4.77 8.92 8.96
CA ILE A 41 -5.38 9.96 9.78
C ILE A 41 -6.47 10.62 8.94
N ASN A 42 -7.69 10.62 9.45
CA ASN A 42 -8.88 11.16 8.83
C ASN A 42 -8.99 12.66 9.17
N SER A 43 -9.23 13.48 8.16
CA SER A 43 -9.45 14.91 8.30
C SER A 43 -10.57 15.33 7.35
N ASN A 44 -11.78 15.50 7.90
CA ASN A 44 -12.99 15.80 7.14
C ASN A 44 -13.22 14.78 6.01
N ASP A 45 -13.09 15.23 4.77
CA ASP A 45 -13.27 14.44 3.55
C ASP A 45 -11.96 13.87 3.01
N SER A 46 -10.87 13.97 3.76
CA SER A 46 -9.55 13.51 3.35
C SER A 46 -8.94 12.52 4.34
N LYS A 47 -8.05 11.66 3.85
CA LYS A 47 -7.17 10.81 4.64
C LYS A 47 -5.75 11.05 4.23
N TYR A 48 -4.87 11.21 5.20
CA TYR A 48 -3.42 11.21 5.00
C TYR A 48 -2.88 9.93 5.59
N TYR A 49 -2.04 9.21 4.84
CA TYR A 49 -1.64 7.87 5.25
C TYR A 49 -0.18 7.59 4.98
N ALA A 50 0.33 6.60 5.71
CA ALA A 50 1.59 5.93 5.45
C ALA A 50 1.34 4.43 5.31
N SER A 51 2.13 3.77 4.47
CA SER A 51 2.02 2.32 4.27
C SER A 51 3.37 1.64 4.16
N LEU A 52 3.34 0.34 4.45
CA LEU A 52 4.47 -0.56 4.33
C LEU A 52 3.99 -1.95 3.93
N GLY A 53 4.71 -2.63 3.05
CA GLY A 53 4.31 -3.92 2.54
C GLY A 53 5.41 -4.66 1.82
N VAL A 54 5.07 -5.85 1.36
CA VAL A 54 5.94 -6.73 0.58
C VAL A 54 5.36 -6.90 -0.82
N ARG A 55 6.20 -6.72 -1.84
CA ARG A 55 5.86 -6.97 -3.24
C ARG A 55 6.54 -8.24 -3.71
N VAL A 56 5.79 -9.11 -4.38
CA VAL A 56 6.31 -10.35 -4.96
C VAL A 56 6.37 -10.17 -6.47
N HIS A 57 7.53 -10.43 -7.07
CA HIS A 57 7.76 -10.33 -8.51
C HIS A 57 7.75 -11.72 -9.14
N SER A 58 6.98 -11.90 -10.22
CA SER A 58 6.67 -13.21 -10.81
C SER A 58 7.78 -13.81 -11.68
N SER A 59 8.68 -13.02 -12.26
CA SER A 59 9.59 -13.52 -13.30
C SER A 59 10.91 -14.12 -12.79
N ASP A 60 11.43 -13.71 -11.62
CA ASP A 60 12.74 -14.18 -11.11
C ASP A 60 12.78 -14.45 -9.59
N GLY A 61 11.61 -14.65 -8.96
CA GLY A 61 11.52 -14.98 -7.52
C GLY A 61 11.94 -13.83 -6.59
N GLY A 62 11.93 -12.60 -7.09
CA GLY A 62 12.31 -11.42 -6.33
C GLY A 62 11.23 -10.97 -5.35
N THR A 63 11.63 -10.65 -4.13
CA THR A 63 10.78 -9.98 -3.14
C THR A 63 11.26 -8.55 -2.92
N GLY A 64 10.32 -7.66 -2.68
CA GLY A 64 10.56 -6.24 -2.46
C GLY A 64 9.85 -5.72 -1.24
N PHE A 65 10.43 -4.72 -0.58
CA PHE A 65 9.73 -3.95 0.45
C PHE A 65 9.25 -2.64 -0.15
N GLY A 66 7.95 -2.41 -0.08
CA GLY A 66 7.32 -1.16 -0.48
C GLY A 66 6.97 -0.32 0.74
N TYR A 67 7.20 0.99 0.67
CA TYR A 67 6.71 1.93 1.67
C TYR A 67 6.41 3.28 1.02
N GLY A 68 5.56 4.08 1.65
CA GLY A 68 5.26 5.40 1.15
C GLY A 68 4.24 6.15 1.97
N VAL A 69 3.85 7.31 1.45
CA VAL A 69 2.82 8.19 2.01
C VAL A 69 1.83 8.57 0.93
N GLY A 70 0.61 8.88 1.32
CA GLY A 70 -0.40 9.29 0.38
C GLY A 70 -1.54 10.06 0.99
N TRP A 71 -2.43 10.46 0.11
CA TRP A 71 -3.62 11.24 0.41
C TRP A 71 -4.78 10.67 -0.40
N ASP A 72 -5.90 10.38 0.27
CA ASP A 72 -7.17 10.01 -0.37
C ASP A 72 -8.21 11.10 -0.04
N HIS A 73 -9.00 11.52 -1.01
CA HIS A 73 -10.10 12.46 -0.87
C HIS A 73 -11.41 11.81 -1.32
N LYS A 74 -12.42 11.92 -0.47
CA LYS A 74 -13.77 11.43 -0.72
C LYS A 74 -14.41 12.20 -1.89
N ILE A 75 -15.01 11.48 -2.83
CA ILE A 75 -15.69 12.06 -4.00
C ILE A 75 -17.06 11.41 -4.20
N GLY A 76 -18.03 12.15 -4.75
CA GLY A 76 -19.28 11.56 -5.26
C GLY A 76 -20.11 10.74 -4.26
N GLY A 77 -20.00 11.02 -2.95
CA GLY A 77 -20.73 10.32 -1.89
C GLY A 77 -19.80 9.78 -0.79
N ASN A 78 -20.32 8.92 0.08
CA ASN A 78 -19.54 8.40 1.20
C ASN A 78 -18.65 7.21 0.84
N ASN A 79 -18.75 6.65 -0.36
CA ASN A 79 -18.17 5.35 -0.66
C ASN A 79 -17.03 5.42 -1.67
N HIS A 80 -16.76 6.57 -2.29
CA HIS A 80 -15.75 6.69 -3.32
C HIS A 80 -14.64 7.65 -2.90
N SER A 81 -13.40 7.36 -3.27
CA SER A 81 -12.29 8.28 -3.11
C SER A 81 -11.37 8.28 -4.32
N LEU A 82 -10.71 9.41 -4.53
CA LEU A 82 -9.54 9.53 -5.39
C LEU A 82 -8.33 9.86 -4.53
N GLY A 83 -7.15 9.44 -4.94
CA GLY A 83 -5.96 9.71 -4.15
C GLY A 83 -4.68 9.77 -4.95
N LEU A 84 -3.64 10.21 -4.26
CA LEU A 84 -2.26 10.21 -4.70
C LEU A 84 -1.42 9.46 -3.68
N PHE A 85 -0.48 8.68 -4.16
CA PHE A 85 0.49 7.96 -3.34
C PHE A 85 1.89 8.18 -3.91
N ALA A 86 2.84 8.45 -3.03
CA ALA A 86 4.25 8.56 -3.33
C ALA A 86 5.02 7.57 -2.46
N GLY A 87 5.83 6.74 -3.08
CA GLY A 87 6.51 5.68 -2.36
C GLY A 87 7.77 5.19 -3.03
N ALA A 88 8.41 4.26 -2.36
CA ALA A 88 9.54 3.52 -2.88
C ALA A 88 9.29 2.02 -2.76
N VAL A 89 9.82 1.25 -3.71
CA VAL A 89 9.84 -0.21 -3.64
C VAL A 89 11.24 -0.71 -3.92
N SER A 90 11.77 -1.55 -3.02
CA SER A 90 13.00 -2.29 -3.30
C SER A 90 12.67 -3.49 -4.18
N ALA A 91 13.53 -3.82 -5.12
CA ALA A 91 13.44 -5.02 -5.94
C ALA A 91 14.72 -5.82 -5.73
N GLN A 92 14.63 -6.93 -5.00
CA GLN A 92 15.74 -7.85 -4.82
C GLN A 92 15.63 -8.98 -5.84
N ILE A 93 16.67 -9.20 -6.64
CA ILE A 93 16.76 -10.34 -7.57
C ILE A 93 17.67 -11.42 -6.94
N SER A 94 17.48 -12.69 -7.33
CA SER A 94 18.19 -13.90 -6.85
C SER A 94 19.72 -13.81 -6.69
N HIS A 95 20.38 -12.81 -7.30
CA HIS A 95 21.83 -12.59 -7.22
C HIS A 95 22.25 -11.52 -6.19
N GLY A 96 21.37 -11.15 -5.26
CA GLY A 96 21.67 -10.19 -4.18
C GLY A 96 21.67 -8.71 -4.60
N LYS A 97 21.38 -8.43 -5.88
CA LYS A 97 21.25 -7.06 -6.38
C LYS A 97 19.90 -6.48 -5.96
N VAL A 98 19.96 -5.30 -5.35
CA VAL A 98 18.78 -4.53 -4.94
C VAL A 98 18.71 -3.25 -5.76
N ALA A 99 17.61 -3.03 -6.48
CA ALA A 99 17.26 -1.73 -7.02
C ALA A 99 16.19 -1.07 -6.14
N LEU A 100 16.20 0.25 -6.08
CA LEU A 100 15.16 1.04 -5.41
C LEU A 100 14.45 1.86 -6.48
N TYR A 101 13.15 1.66 -6.60
CA TYR A 101 12.29 2.45 -7.47
C TYR A 101 11.54 3.47 -6.63
N HIS A 102 11.54 4.73 -7.06
CA HIS A 102 10.70 5.77 -6.50
C HIS A 102 9.54 6.02 -7.46
N GLY A 103 8.32 6.10 -6.95
CA GLY A 103 7.16 6.22 -7.82
C GLY A 103 6.01 7.01 -7.23
N LEU A 104 5.12 7.37 -8.13
CA LEU A 104 3.85 8.03 -7.87
C LEU A 104 2.72 7.15 -8.40
N SER A 105 1.57 7.17 -7.72
CA SER A 105 0.35 6.56 -8.25
C SER A 105 -0.88 7.42 -7.99
N GLY A 106 -1.75 7.50 -8.98
CA GLY A 106 -3.12 7.96 -8.81
C GLY A 106 -4.01 6.78 -8.47
N THR A 107 -4.85 6.92 -7.44
CA THR A 107 -5.68 5.84 -6.91
C THR A 107 -7.16 6.19 -6.99
N TYR A 108 -8.00 5.18 -7.15
CA TYR A 108 -9.43 5.24 -6.95
C TYR A 108 -9.85 4.08 -6.04
N ASN A 109 -10.67 4.36 -5.03
CA ASN A 109 -11.14 3.38 -4.08
C ASN A 109 -12.66 3.43 -3.92
N TYR A 110 -13.25 2.26 -3.75
CA TYR A 110 -14.62 2.06 -3.31
C TYR A 110 -14.66 1.35 -1.96
N TYR A 111 -15.35 1.97 -1.00
CA TYR A 111 -15.54 1.49 0.36
C TYR A 111 -16.98 0.99 0.50
N PHE A 112 -17.18 -0.30 0.74
CA PHE A 112 -18.51 -0.91 0.85
C PHE A 112 -19.36 -0.33 1.99
N SER A 113 -18.74 0.06 3.10
CA SER A 113 -19.43 0.56 4.30
C SER A 113 -19.22 2.05 4.57
N GLY A 114 -18.53 2.75 3.66
CA GLY A 114 -18.24 4.19 3.76
C GLY A 114 -16.77 4.50 4.02
N PHE A 115 -16.36 5.71 3.63
CA PHE A 115 -14.98 6.14 3.53
C PHE A 115 -14.24 6.01 4.86
N ASN A 116 -14.85 6.46 5.96
CA ASN A 116 -14.24 6.46 7.30
C ASN A 116 -14.60 5.25 8.17
N ASN A 117 -15.39 4.31 7.65
CA ASN A 117 -15.88 3.18 8.43
C ASN A 117 -15.03 1.94 8.18
N SER A 118 -15.10 0.97 9.12
CA SER A 118 -14.58 -0.36 8.87
C SER A 118 -15.29 -0.98 7.66
N SER A 119 -14.51 -1.38 6.66
CA SER A 119 -15.05 -1.69 5.33
C SER A 119 -14.11 -2.58 4.54
N PHE A 120 -14.68 -3.47 3.74
CA PHE A 120 -13.97 -4.01 2.59
C PHE A 120 -13.76 -2.87 1.57
N VAL A 121 -12.59 -2.85 0.93
CA VAL A 121 -12.19 -1.81 -0.02
C VAL A 121 -11.68 -2.46 -1.29
N ILE A 122 -12.24 -2.06 -2.42
CA ILE A 122 -11.76 -2.41 -3.76
C ILE A 122 -11.28 -1.14 -4.45
N GLY A 123 -10.27 -1.26 -5.30
CA GLY A 123 -9.76 -0.09 -5.99
C GLY A 123 -8.86 -0.43 -7.16
N GLY A 124 -8.44 0.64 -7.82
CA GLY A 124 -7.48 0.59 -8.90
C GLY A 124 -6.50 1.75 -8.78
N SER A 125 -5.32 1.58 -9.36
CA SER A 125 -4.33 2.64 -9.45
C SER A 125 -3.64 2.61 -10.80
N ILE A 126 -3.25 3.79 -11.25
CA ILE A 126 -2.24 3.98 -12.30
C ILE A 126 -0.95 4.42 -11.62
N TYR A 127 0.17 3.84 -11.98
CA TYR A 127 1.45 4.16 -11.35
C TYR A 127 2.57 4.37 -12.37
N SER A 128 3.57 5.15 -11.96
CA SER A 128 4.83 5.32 -12.65
C SER A 128 5.96 5.42 -11.63
N GLY A 129 7.11 4.83 -11.92
CA GLY A 129 8.28 4.90 -11.06
C GLY A 129 9.58 4.78 -11.85
N VAL A 130 10.65 5.29 -11.25
CA VAL A 130 11.98 5.36 -11.86
C VAL A 130 13.03 4.83 -10.89
N THR A 131 14.11 4.28 -11.44
CA THR A 131 15.30 3.92 -10.67
C THR A 131 16.54 4.56 -11.28
N SER A 132 17.48 4.99 -10.44
CA SER A 132 18.78 5.49 -10.89
C SER A 132 19.78 4.37 -11.19
N LYS A 133 19.40 3.10 -10.97
CA LYS A 133 20.24 1.96 -11.30
C LYS A 133 20.08 1.60 -12.77
N ASN A 134 21.06 1.98 -13.56
CA ASN A 134 21.22 1.53 -14.94
C ASN A 134 22.03 0.23 -14.93
N GLU A 135 21.35 -0.90 -14.74
CA GLU A 135 21.91 -2.22 -15.01
C GLU A 135 21.00 -2.93 -16.01
N TYR A 136 21.58 -3.75 -16.89
CA TYR A 136 20.86 -4.48 -17.98
C TYR A 136 19.64 -5.30 -17.53
N ILE A 137 19.53 -5.56 -16.22
CA ILE A 137 18.52 -6.41 -15.59
C ILE A 137 17.36 -5.59 -15.00
N PHE A 138 17.50 -4.26 -14.89
CA PHE A 138 16.48 -3.36 -14.34
C PHE A 138 16.03 -2.38 -15.42
N GLU A 139 14.71 -2.25 -15.60
CA GLU A 139 14.18 -1.16 -16.42
C GLU A 139 14.35 0.17 -15.67
N GLU A 140 14.86 1.21 -16.34
CA GLU A 140 15.06 2.53 -15.74
C GLU A 140 13.74 3.16 -15.27
N SER A 141 12.63 2.81 -15.92
CA SER A 141 11.29 3.27 -15.59
C SER A 141 10.28 2.12 -15.69
N SER A 142 9.25 2.16 -14.84
CA SER A 142 8.16 1.18 -14.84
C SER A 142 6.84 1.91 -14.63
N SER A 143 5.87 1.65 -15.50
CA SER A 143 4.51 2.18 -15.37
C SER A 143 3.47 1.08 -15.56
N GLY A 144 2.26 1.28 -15.05
CA GLY A 144 1.21 0.29 -15.21
C GLY A 144 -0.04 0.58 -14.43
N VAL A 145 -0.90 -0.43 -14.38
CA VAL A 145 -2.15 -0.44 -13.62
C VAL A 145 -2.09 -1.52 -12.54
N ALA A 146 -2.68 -1.26 -11.39
CA ALA A 146 -2.78 -2.25 -10.32
C ALA A 146 -4.17 -2.22 -9.69
N LEU A 147 -4.66 -3.41 -9.31
CA LEU A 147 -5.87 -3.56 -8.52
C LEU A 147 -5.53 -3.53 -7.03
N LYS A 148 -6.53 -3.16 -6.24
CA LYS A 148 -6.48 -3.16 -4.78
C LYS A 148 -7.62 -3.98 -4.21
N LEU A 149 -7.29 -4.75 -3.18
CA LEU A 149 -8.24 -5.43 -2.29
C LEU A 149 -7.73 -5.27 -0.87
N ALA A 150 -8.51 -4.64 0.00
CA ALA A 150 -8.11 -4.41 1.38
C ALA A 150 -9.31 -4.51 2.32
N TYR A 151 -9.02 -4.70 3.59
CA TYR A 151 -9.98 -4.44 4.67
C TYR A 151 -9.44 -3.29 5.53
N GLN A 152 -10.29 -2.32 5.80
CA GLN A 152 -10.03 -1.18 6.68
C GLN A 152 -10.82 -1.38 7.98
N TRP A 153 -10.19 -1.08 9.10
CA TRP A 153 -10.81 -0.95 10.42
C TRP A 153 -10.90 0.53 10.78
#